data_AF-A0A7K4GNF2-F1
#
_entry.id   AF-A0A7K4GNF2-F1
#
_cell.length_a   1.000
_cell.length_b   1.000
_cell.length_c   1.000
_cell.angle_alpha   90.00
_cell.angle_beta   90.00
_cell.angle_gamma   90.00
#
_symmetry.space_group_name_H-M   'P 1'
#
loop_
_entity.id
_entity.type
_entity.pdbx_description
1 polymer ?
#
loop_
_entity_poly.entity_id
_entity_poly.type
_entity_poly.pdbx_seq_one_letter_code
_entity_poly.pdbx_strand_id
1 'polypeptide(L)'
;MTDKKIDQNSEDTHELILFRELSAKDSVKYEAEPLQYVDQEDKINMVYEIVPFGGNYLYSLLIKNQSADPITELKIRINIPVFFRLCRSTPPTVTIESLKTENESDNGITEEKQVKMEFELLNGNSQKQINLYLCPLFLEKNGNIRSFITFVNNADYIRAIDTDSIKVELNPFSIERKIIPQSEIKRFLEKPWIKKANKSIGIDIDGVFDENYFFEQIVRTIQLSNFQLILKNQNNKISWFCGTDLVSGNDILVIGQIVAGKIEWLAASANPHLLISILTNFVNVFTREMILLGHISSIDQVYPLECKYCGNTLPYFPGRGKSIECNKCNYEQIIWN
;
A
#
# COMPACT_ATOMS: atom_id res chain seq x y z
N MET A 1 62.87 -23.66 78.58
CA MET A 1 61.78 -23.97 79.53
C MET A 1 60.55 -23.21 79.06
N THR A 2 59.46 -23.96 78.84
CA THR A 2 58.04 -23.55 78.79
C THR A 2 57.60 -22.56 77.72
N ASP A 3 56.50 -22.75 76.99
CA ASP A 3 55.63 -23.89 76.68
C ASP A 3 54.58 -23.37 75.67
N LYS A 4 54.18 -24.24 74.73
CA LYS A 4 52.84 -24.39 74.08
C LYS A 4 52.07 -23.15 73.56
N LYS A 5 51.84 -23.07 72.24
CA LYS A 5 50.69 -23.62 71.48
C LYS A 5 49.31 -23.10 71.94
N ILE A 6 48.60 -22.39 71.05
CA ILE A 6 47.24 -22.76 70.60
C ILE A 6 47.08 -22.38 69.11
N ASP A 7 46.68 -23.37 68.32
CA ASP A 7 46.24 -23.34 66.93
C ASP A 7 45.00 -22.44 66.70
N GLN A 8 44.83 -21.92 65.48
CA GLN A 8 43.65 -22.28 64.68
C GLN A 8 43.77 -21.82 63.23
N ASN A 9 43.59 -22.81 62.35
CA ASN A 9 43.37 -22.77 60.91
C ASN A 9 42.55 -21.56 60.42
N SER A 10 42.95 -21.02 59.27
CA SER A 10 42.04 -21.04 58.11
C SER A 10 42.83 -20.97 56.81
N GLU A 11 42.37 -21.78 55.89
CA GLU A 11 42.92 -22.15 54.59
C GLU A 11 42.84 -21.02 53.56
N ASP A 12 43.68 -21.18 52.53
CA ASP A 12 43.50 -20.75 51.15
C ASP A 12 43.45 -19.25 50.85
N THR A 13 44.65 -18.70 50.62
CA THR A 13 44.84 -17.77 49.51
C THR A 13 45.88 -18.34 48.56
N HIS A 14 45.43 -18.64 47.34
CA HIS A 14 46.24 -19.17 46.25
C HIS A 14 47.50 -18.32 46.01
N GLU A 15 48.61 -19.04 45.80
CA GLU A 15 49.93 -18.50 45.51
C GLU A 15 49.90 -17.50 44.34
N LEU A 16 50.37 -16.28 44.60
CA LEU A 16 50.73 -15.32 43.57
C LEU A 16 51.96 -15.85 42.81
N ILE A 17 51.73 -16.41 41.62
CA ILE A 17 52.80 -16.70 40.66
C ILE A 17 53.27 -15.37 40.07
N LEU A 18 54.41 -14.87 40.55
CA LEU A 18 55.15 -13.78 39.92
C LEU A 18 55.78 -14.29 38.62
N PHE A 19 55.16 -13.95 37.49
CA PHE A 19 55.78 -14.14 36.18
C PHE A 19 56.97 -13.18 36.04
N ARG A 20 58.16 -13.74 35.83
CA ARG A 20 59.34 -12.97 35.40
C ARG A 20 59.06 -12.34 34.04
N GLU A 21 59.28 -11.03 33.92
CA GLU A 21 59.27 -10.33 32.64
C GLU A 21 60.24 -11.01 31.68
N LEU A 22 59.70 -11.70 30.68
CA LEU A 22 60.45 -12.08 29.49
C LEU A 22 60.69 -10.80 28.70
N SER A 23 61.96 -10.45 28.57
CA SER A 23 62.45 -9.35 27.74
C SER A 23 61.69 -9.28 26.42
N ALA A 24 60.99 -8.17 26.20
CA ALA A 24 60.22 -7.90 25.00
C ALA A 24 61.09 -8.14 23.76
N LYS A 25 60.74 -9.17 22.98
CA LYS A 25 61.14 -9.21 21.57
C LYS A 25 60.45 -8.04 20.89
N ASP A 26 61.22 -7.26 20.14
CA ASP A 26 60.74 -6.15 19.33
C ASP A 26 59.40 -6.49 18.67
N SER A 27 58.36 -5.77 19.07
CA SER A 27 57.06 -5.89 18.45
C SER A 27 57.21 -5.48 16.99
N VAL A 28 56.87 -6.38 16.08
CA VAL A 28 56.64 -6.03 14.68
C VAL A 28 55.58 -4.93 14.71
N LYS A 29 55.98 -3.70 14.41
CA LYS A 29 55.02 -2.62 14.16
C LYS A 29 54.24 -3.02 12.93
N TYR A 30 53.03 -3.51 13.14
CA TYR A 30 52.03 -3.54 12.09
C TYR A 30 51.72 -2.07 11.79
N GLU A 31 52.16 -1.59 10.62
CA GLU A 31 51.56 -0.39 10.06
C GLU A 31 50.08 -0.71 9.90
N ALA A 32 49.21 0.06 10.57
CA ALA A 32 47.79 -0.04 10.35
C ALA A 32 47.57 0.23 8.85
N GLU A 33 47.12 -0.78 8.10
CA GLU A 33 46.69 -0.57 6.73
C GLU A 33 45.71 0.60 6.75
N PRO A 34 45.89 1.63 5.90
CA PRO A 34 44.96 2.74 5.87
C PRO A 34 43.58 2.15 5.57
N LEU A 35 42.66 2.30 6.53
CA LEU A 35 41.24 2.05 6.30
C LEU A 35 40.87 2.84 5.04
N GLN A 36 40.73 2.15 3.92
CA GLN A 36 40.16 2.75 2.73
C GLN A 36 38.73 3.11 3.12
N TYR A 37 38.53 4.38 3.43
CA TYR A 37 37.23 4.97 3.62
C TYR A 37 36.56 5.00 2.24
N VAL A 38 36.03 3.85 1.82
CA VAL A 38 35.16 3.80 0.65
C VAL A 38 33.85 4.36 1.16
N ASP A 39 33.61 5.62 0.84
CA ASP A 39 32.32 6.26 1.04
C ASP A 39 31.27 5.45 0.25
N GLN A 40 30.56 4.57 0.96
CA GLN A 40 29.54 3.69 0.39
C GLN A 40 28.14 4.33 0.44
N GLU A 41 27.99 5.55 1.01
CA GLU A 41 26.68 6.23 1.04
C GLU A 41 26.13 6.44 -0.37
N ASP A 42 27.00 6.81 -1.32
CA ASP A 42 26.61 7.03 -2.72
C ASP A 42 26.26 5.74 -3.50
N LYS A 43 26.55 4.56 -2.94
CA LYS A 43 26.36 3.27 -3.62
C LYS A 43 25.04 2.59 -3.30
N ILE A 44 24.32 3.04 -2.26
CA ILE A 44 23.03 2.47 -1.88
C ILE A 44 21.94 3.50 -2.14
N ASN A 45 21.19 3.30 -3.22
CA ASN A 45 20.27 4.29 -3.73
C ASN A 45 18.82 3.83 -3.59
N MET A 46 17.95 4.73 -3.11
CA MET A 46 16.51 4.52 -3.09
C MET A 46 15.84 5.33 -4.21
N VAL A 47 15.05 4.67 -5.04
CA VAL A 47 14.18 5.30 -6.03
C VAL A 47 12.75 4.98 -5.67
N TYR A 48 11.92 6.01 -5.55
CA TYR A 48 10.55 5.85 -5.07
C TYR A 48 9.58 6.73 -5.86
N GLU A 49 8.37 6.21 -6.08
CA GLU A 49 7.33 6.92 -6.81
C GLU A 49 5.93 6.47 -6.35
N ILE A 50 4.94 7.32 -6.56
CA ILE A 50 3.53 6.95 -6.49
C ILE A 50 2.86 7.24 -7.82
N VAL A 51 2.18 6.24 -8.37
CA VAL A 51 1.50 6.35 -9.67
C VAL A 51 0.09 5.77 -9.61
N PRO A 52 -0.86 6.32 -10.39
CA PRO A 52 -2.17 5.70 -10.57
C PRO A 52 -2.08 4.28 -11.13
N PHE A 53 -2.82 3.35 -10.53
CA PHE A 53 -2.90 1.96 -10.97
C PHE A 53 -4.35 1.46 -10.89
N GLY A 54 -5.04 1.45 -12.03
CA GLY A 54 -6.46 1.12 -12.09
C GLY A 54 -7.29 2.08 -11.24
N GLY A 55 -8.09 1.55 -10.32
CA GLY A 55 -8.89 2.33 -9.35
C GLY A 55 -8.15 2.67 -8.05
N ASN A 56 -6.84 2.44 -7.97
CA ASN A 56 -6.00 2.57 -6.78
C ASN A 56 -4.67 3.29 -7.10
N TYR A 57 -3.80 3.46 -6.10
CA TYR A 57 -2.43 3.93 -6.30
C TYR A 57 -1.42 2.80 -6.10
N LEU A 58 -0.33 2.84 -6.85
CA LEU A 58 0.86 2.02 -6.65
C LEU A 58 1.97 2.91 -6.11
N TYR A 59 2.41 2.66 -4.87
CA TYR A 59 3.67 3.16 -4.35
C TYR A 59 4.77 2.13 -4.61
N SER A 60 5.83 2.52 -5.30
CA SER A 60 6.97 1.67 -5.62
C SER A 60 8.22 2.21 -4.93
N LEU A 61 8.94 1.36 -4.23
CA LEU A 61 10.24 1.63 -3.61
C LEU A 61 11.26 0.63 -4.15
N LEU A 62 12.27 1.13 -4.85
CA LEU A 62 13.38 0.38 -5.40
C LEU A 62 14.66 0.70 -4.64
N ILE A 63 15.21 -0.30 -3.97
CA ILE A 63 16.48 -0.22 -3.25
C ILE A 63 17.55 -0.84 -4.16
N LYS A 64 18.56 -0.06 -4.53
CA LYS A 64 19.68 -0.49 -5.36
C LYS A 64 20.94 -0.55 -4.51
N ASN A 65 21.53 -1.74 -4.43
CA ASN A 65 22.86 -1.91 -3.89
C ASN A 65 23.87 -1.93 -5.06
N GLN A 66 24.59 -0.82 -5.26
CA GLN A 66 25.64 -0.68 -6.26
C GLN A 66 27.03 -0.93 -5.68
N SER A 67 27.13 -1.30 -4.40
CA SER A 67 28.39 -1.74 -3.82
C SER A 67 28.62 -3.23 -4.10
N ALA A 68 29.88 -3.66 -3.98
CA ALA A 68 30.24 -5.07 -4.10
C ALA A 68 29.80 -5.87 -2.86
N ASP A 69 29.67 -5.21 -1.72
CA ASP A 69 29.33 -5.83 -0.45
C ASP A 69 27.82 -6.04 -0.33
N PRO A 70 27.37 -7.16 0.26
CA PRO A 70 25.96 -7.35 0.53
C PRO A 70 25.45 -6.39 1.62
N ILE A 71 24.14 -6.19 1.61
CA ILE A 71 23.40 -5.57 2.71
C ILE A 71 22.69 -6.68 3.48
N THR A 72 22.85 -6.69 4.79
CA THR A 72 22.17 -7.63 5.71
C THR A 72 21.20 -6.89 6.61
N GLU A 73 20.25 -7.63 7.21
CA GLU A 73 19.28 -7.11 8.19
C GLU A 73 18.50 -5.87 7.71
N LEU A 74 18.07 -5.88 6.45
CA LEU A 74 17.36 -4.76 5.84
C LEU A 74 15.95 -4.65 6.42
N LYS A 75 15.72 -3.61 7.22
CA LYS A 75 14.43 -3.23 7.79
C LYS A 75 13.88 -2.03 7.05
N ILE A 76 12.63 -2.12 6.62
CA ILE A 76 11.97 -1.11 5.80
C ILE A 76 10.68 -0.70 6.48
N ARG A 77 10.49 0.61 6.62
CA ARG A 77 9.29 1.21 7.20
C ARG A 77 8.74 2.22 6.20
N ILE A 78 7.46 2.10 5.87
CA ILE A 78 6.79 3.01 4.95
C ILE A 78 5.59 3.60 5.68
N ASN A 79 5.63 4.90 5.94
CA ASN A 79 4.51 5.62 6.51
C ASN A 79 3.54 5.99 5.40
N ILE A 80 2.26 5.66 5.60
CA ILE A 80 1.17 5.95 4.69
C ILE A 80 0.04 6.69 5.44
N PRO A 81 -0.63 7.66 4.80
CA PRO A 81 -1.77 8.33 5.42
C PRO A 81 -2.94 7.38 5.73
N VAL A 82 -3.68 7.62 6.81
CA VAL A 82 -4.82 6.77 7.23
C VAL A 82 -5.97 6.68 6.22
N PHE A 83 -6.10 7.69 5.35
CA PHE A 83 -7.08 7.66 4.27
C PHE A 83 -6.74 6.66 3.17
N PHE A 84 -5.57 6.00 3.24
CA PHE A 84 -5.28 4.81 2.46
C PHE A 84 -5.45 3.53 3.30
N ARG A 85 -5.92 2.50 2.61
CA ARG A 85 -5.83 1.10 3.03
C ARG A 85 -4.83 0.39 2.12
N LEU A 86 -3.90 -0.35 2.72
CA LEU A 86 -3.06 -1.28 1.94
C LEU A 86 -3.94 -2.43 1.43
N CYS A 87 -4.07 -2.54 0.12
CA CYS A 87 -4.87 -3.58 -0.52
C CYS A 87 -4.05 -4.79 -0.95
N ARG A 88 -2.80 -4.55 -1.33
CA ARG A 88 -1.85 -5.58 -1.77
C ARG A 88 -0.44 -5.08 -1.58
N SER A 89 0.49 -6.00 -1.38
CA SER A 89 1.93 -5.75 -1.41
C SER A 89 2.67 -6.75 -2.28
N THR A 90 3.83 -6.35 -2.78
CA THR A 90 4.81 -7.26 -3.39
C THR A 90 6.19 -6.84 -2.88
N PRO A 91 6.90 -7.72 -2.15
CA PRO A 91 6.49 -9.05 -1.71
C PRO A 91 5.32 -9.03 -0.70
N PRO A 92 4.59 -10.14 -0.54
CA PRO A 92 3.39 -10.20 0.30
C PRO A 92 3.68 -10.18 1.80
N THR A 93 4.93 -10.41 2.20
CA THR A 93 5.38 -10.41 3.60
C THR A 93 5.47 -8.97 4.13
N VAL A 94 4.36 -8.46 4.66
CA VAL A 94 4.26 -7.12 5.26
C VAL A 94 3.54 -7.19 6.60
N THR A 95 3.98 -6.38 7.56
CA THR A 95 3.28 -6.14 8.83
C THR A 95 2.76 -4.71 8.83
N ILE A 96 1.51 -4.48 9.24
CA ILE A 96 0.91 -3.14 9.30
C ILE A 96 0.67 -2.76 10.76
N GLU A 97 1.15 -1.59 11.15
CA GLU A 97 0.92 -1.00 12.47
C GLU A 97 0.29 0.39 12.32
N SER A 98 -0.58 0.77 13.25
CA SER A 98 -1.12 2.13 13.31
C SER A 98 -0.22 2.99 14.18
N LEU A 99 0.17 4.16 13.67
CA LEU A 99 0.94 5.15 14.41
C LEU A 99 0.04 6.32 14.80
N LYS A 100 0.06 6.67 16.09
CA LYS A 100 -0.43 7.97 16.55
C LYS A 100 0.77 8.89 16.66
N THR A 101 0.88 9.86 15.76
CA THR A 101 1.96 10.83 15.77
C THR A 101 1.44 12.11 16.43
N GLU A 102 1.95 12.45 17.60
CA GLU A 102 1.77 13.78 18.20
C GLU A 102 2.70 14.75 17.45
N ASN A 103 2.20 15.40 16.40
CA ASN A 103 2.95 16.46 15.74
C ASN A 103 2.69 17.79 16.48
N GLU A 104 3.72 18.32 17.14
CA GLU A 104 3.67 19.54 17.98
C GLU A 104 3.50 20.88 17.22
N SER A 105 3.25 20.88 15.90
CA SER A 105 3.33 22.12 15.09
C SER A 105 2.07 22.54 14.34
N ASP A 106 0.97 21.79 14.40
CA ASP A 106 -0.34 22.27 13.96
C ASP A 106 -1.42 21.47 14.67
N ASN A 107 -2.53 22.12 15.04
CA ASN A 107 -3.63 21.57 15.86
C ASN A 107 -4.38 20.39 15.20
N GLY A 108 -3.72 19.27 14.98
CA GLY A 108 -4.31 18.06 14.42
C GLY A 108 -3.39 16.86 14.58
N ILE A 109 -3.89 15.83 15.26
CA ILE A 109 -3.27 14.50 15.27
C ILE A 109 -3.35 13.96 13.84
N THR A 110 -2.24 13.97 13.09
CA THR A 110 -2.13 13.20 11.85
C THR A 110 -1.94 11.74 12.22
N GLU A 111 -3.03 10.97 12.23
CA GLU A 111 -2.94 9.53 12.32
C GLU A 111 -2.29 9.00 11.03
N GLU A 112 -1.24 8.18 11.16
CA GLU A 112 -0.54 7.52 10.05
C GLU A 112 -0.59 6.00 10.25
N LYS A 113 -0.42 5.24 9.18
CA LYS A 113 -0.16 3.79 9.26
C LYS A 113 1.27 3.54 8.82
N GLN A 114 1.94 2.59 9.44
CA GLN A 114 3.28 2.16 9.05
C GLN A 114 3.24 0.73 8.55
N VAL A 115 3.77 0.53 7.35
CA VAL A 115 4.03 -0.79 6.79
C VAL A 115 5.49 -1.15 7.09
N LYS A 116 5.71 -2.30 7.70
CA LYS A 116 7.04 -2.83 8.04
C LYS A 116 7.36 -4.07 7.21
N MET A 117 8.60 -4.16 6.74
CA MET A 117 9.16 -5.31 6.04
C MET A 117 10.58 -5.56 6.52
N GLU A 118 10.98 -6.82 6.59
CA GLU A 118 12.34 -7.22 6.95
C GLU A 118 12.86 -8.22 5.91
N PHE A 119 14.11 -8.04 5.51
CA PHE A 119 14.82 -8.93 4.59
C PHE A 119 16.19 -9.27 5.16
N GLU A 120 16.56 -10.54 5.09
CA GLU A 120 17.84 -11.02 5.62
C GLU A 120 19.02 -10.53 4.79
N LEU A 121 18.89 -10.53 3.46
CA LEU A 121 20.01 -10.29 2.54
C LEU A 121 19.58 -9.60 1.24
N LEU A 122 20.37 -8.60 0.83
CA LEU A 122 20.40 -8.05 -0.52
C LEU A 122 21.85 -8.09 -1.03
N ASN A 123 22.10 -8.91 -2.05
CA ASN A 123 23.46 -9.12 -2.58
C ASN A 123 24.10 -7.83 -3.11
N GLY A 124 25.43 -7.81 -3.19
CA GLY A 124 26.16 -6.78 -3.92
C GLY A 124 25.71 -6.67 -5.38
N ASN A 125 25.75 -5.47 -5.95
CA ASN A 125 25.35 -5.17 -7.33
C ASN A 125 23.95 -5.69 -7.70
N SER A 126 23.01 -5.61 -6.75
CA SER A 126 21.64 -6.12 -6.92
C SER A 126 20.60 -5.09 -6.51
N GLN A 127 19.32 -5.39 -6.75
CA GLN A 127 18.23 -4.50 -6.41
C GLN A 127 17.01 -5.24 -5.88
N LYS A 128 16.23 -4.55 -5.06
CA LYS A 128 14.96 -5.04 -4.51
C LYS A 128 13.87 -4.02 -4.75
N GLN A 129 12.78 -4.44 -5.37
CA GLN A 129 11.59 -3.61 -5.54
C GLN A 129 10.49 -4.04 -4.58
N ILE A 130 9.83 -3.04 -4.02
CA ILE A 130 8.70 -3.17 -3.13
C ILE A 130 7.56 -2.35 -3.72
N ASN A 131 6.40 -2.99 -3.85
CA ASN A 131 5.21 -2.39 -4.41
C ASN A 131 4.09 -2.45 -3.37
N LEU A 132 3.54 -1.30 -3.00
CA LEU A 132 2.37 -1.18 -2.14
C LEU A 132 1.20 -0.62 -2.95
N TYR A 133 0.09 -1.37 -2.98
CA TYR A 133 -1.12 -0.95 -3.66
C TYR A 133 -2.06 -0.32 -2.63
N LEU A 134 -2.24 0.99 -2.74
CA LEU A 134 -2.95 1.82 -1.78
C LEU A 134 -4.35 2.11 -2.32
N CYS A 135 -5.36 1.59 -1.63
CA CYS A 135 -6.77 1.87 -1.90
C CYS A 135 -7.22 3.09 -1.09
N PRO A 136 -7.65 4.17 -1.75
CA PRO A 136 -8.17 5.32 -1.03
C PRO A 136 -9.53 5.00 -0.39
N LEU A 137 -9.71 5.51 0.82
CA LEU A 137 -10.92 5.36 1.65
C LEU A 137 -11.74 6.66 1.70
N PHE A 138 -11.09 7.82 1.65
CA PHE A 138 -11.75 9.12 1.74
C PHE A 138 -11.17 10.08 0.70
N LEU A 139 -12.00 11.00 0.21
CA LEU A 139 -11.56 12.13 -0.61
C LEU A 139 -11.25 13.34 0.28
N GLU A 140 -10.69 14.40 -0.31
CA GLU A 140 -10.45 15.69 0.37
C GLU A 140 -9.51 15.56 1.58
N LYS A 141 -8.61 14.58 1.52
CA LYS A 141 -7.52 14.40 2.45
C LYS A 141 -6.20 14.56 1.71
N ASN A 142 -5.27 15.23 2.38
CA ASN A 142 -3.88 15.29 2.00
C ASN A 142 -3.06 14.50 3.02
N GLY A 143 -1.89 14.08 2.61
CA GLY A 143 -0.95 13.40 3.48
C GLY A 143 0.35 13.14 2.77
N ASN A 144 1.30 12.60 3.51
CA ASN A 144 2.64 12.37 3.04
C ASN A 144 2.95 10.87 3.10
N ILE A 145 3.65 10.37 2.09
CA ILE A 145 4.25 9.04 2.12
C ILE A 145 5.76 9.21 2.25
N ARG A 146 6.34 8.51 3.21
CA ARG A 146 7.78 8.56 3.51
C ARG A 146 8.28 7.16 3.83
N SER A 147 9.48 6.84 3.35
CA SER A 147 10.10 5.53 3.57
C SER A 147 11.43 5.64 4.27
N PHE A 148 11.64 4.75 5.22
CA PHE A 148 12.85 4.65 6.02
C PHE A 148 13.40 3.25 5.85
N ILE A 149 14.69 3.14 5.55
CA ILE A 149 15.40 1.87 5.57
C ILE A 149 16.51 1.91 6.60
N THR A 150 16.68 0.81 7.32
CA THR A 150 17.81 0.58 8.22
C THR A 150 18.43 -0.75 7.84
N PHE A 151 19.75 -0.81 7.76
CA PHE A 151 20.44 -2.01 7.31
C PHE A 151 21.88 -2.07 7.80
N VAL A 152 22.49 -3.25 7.70
CA VAL A 152 23.90 -3.48 7.98
C VAL A 152 24.65 -3.66 6.67
N ASN A 153 25.79 -2.98 6.52
CA ASN A 153 26.64 -3.09 5.33
C ASN A 153 28.11 -2.95 5.75
N ASN A 154 29.01 -3.71 5.09
CA ASN A 154 30.47 -3.69 5.21
C ASN A 154 31.03 -3.48 6.64
N ALA A 155 31.60 -4.51 7.27
CA ALA A 155 32.17 -4.43 8.63
C ALA A 155 31.16 -4.02 9.73
N ASP A 156 29.91 -4.49 9.61
CA ASP A 156 28.85 -4.38 10.62
C ASP A 156 28.37 -2.95 10.94
N TYR A 157 28.57 -1.98 10.04
CA TYR A 157 28.00 -0.65 10.23
C TYR A 157 26.49 -0.66 9.99
N ILE A 158 25.73 -0.21 11.00
CA ILE A 158 24.30 0.08 10.88
C ILE A 158 24.14 1.44 10.18
N ARG A 159 23.42 1.44 9.07
CA ARG A 159 23.10 2.64 8.30
C ARG A 159 21.59 2.85 8.25
N ALA A 160 21.17 4.11 8.12
CA ALA A 160 19.79 4.47 7.91
C ALA A 160 19.68 5.48 6.76
N ILE A 161 18.76 5.24 5.83
CA ILE A 161 18.47 6.14 4.72
C ILE A 161 16.97 6.42 4.72
N ASP A 162 16.61 7.66 4.43
CA ASP A 162 15.25 8.14 4.39
C ASP A 162 14.96 8.75 3.02
N THR A 163 13.72 8.67 2.58
CA THR A 163 13.26 9.31 1.35
C THR A 163 12.74 10.71 1.63
N ASP A 164 12.72 11.56 0.62
CA ASP A 164 11.89 12.76 0.71
C ASP A 164 10.41 12.37 0.82
N SER A 165 9.62 13.29 1.36
CA SER A 165 8.19 13.12 1.52
C SER A 165 7.47 13.29 0.18
N ILE A 166 6.72 12.29 -0.26
CA ILE A 166 5.78 12.44 -1.37
C ILE A 166 4.45 12.95 -0.83
N LYS A 167 4.08 14.18 -1.20
CA LYS A 167 2.74 14.71 -0.93
C LYS A 167 1.72 14.02 -1.84
N VAL A 168 0.69 13.44 -1.24
CA VAL A 168 -0.43 12.81 -1.94
C VAL A 168 -1.72 13.52 -1.57
N GLU A 169 -2.53 13.82 -2.58
CA GLU A 169 -3.80 14.52 -2.42
C GLU A 169 -4.87 13.87 -3.29
N LEU A 170 -6.03 13.62 -2.70
CA LEU A 170 -7.22 13.14 -3.40
C LEU A 170 -8.18 14.31 -3.59
N ASN A 171 -8.03 14.97 -4.74
CA ASN A 171 -8.81 16.14 -5.05
C ASN A 171 -10.30 15.78 -5.25
N PRO A 172 -11.21 16.66 -4.80
CA PRO A 172 -12.61 16.58 -5.18
C PRO A 172 -12.75 16.79 -6.70
N PHE A 173 -13.85 16.32 -7.24
CA PHE A 173 -14.21 16.51 -8.64
C PHE A 173 -15.57 17.21 -8.73
N SER A 174 -15.81 17.92 -9.82
CA SER A 174 -17.07 18.60 -10.05
C SER A 174 -17.50 18.35 -11.49
N ILE A 175 -18.65 17.73 -11.68
CA ILE A 175 -19.07 17.25 -12.99
C ILE A 175 -20.09 18.21 -13.60
N GLU A 176 -19.81 18.63 -14.83
CA GLU A 176 -20.81 19.16 -15.73
C GLU A 176 -21.40 18.03 -16.59
N ARG A 177 -22.72 18.04 -16.74
CA ARG A 177 -23.44 17.07 -17.58
C ARG A 177 -23.01 17.20 -19.03
N LYS A 178 -22.64 16.08 -19.64
CA LYS A 178 -22.30 16.03 -21.06
C LYS A 178 -23.12 14.97 -21.77
N ILE A 179 -23.79 15.37 -22.85
CA ILE A 179 -24.43 14.43 -23.77
C ILE A 179 -23.39 14.04 -24.82
N ILE A 180 -23.18 12.73 -24.99
CA ILE A 180 -22.38 12.17 -26.08
C ILE A 180 -23.25 11.18 -26.87
N PRO A 181 -23.26 11.25 -28.22
CA PRO A 181 -23.97 10.25 -29.01
C PRO A 181 -23.38 8.86 -28.77
N GLN A 182 -24.25 7.83 -28.72
CA GLN A 182 -23.82 6.45 -28.48
C GLN A 182 -22.77 5.97 -29.51
N SER A 183 -22.86 6.45 -30.76
CA SER A 183 -21.90 6.15 -31.82
C SER A 183 -20.47 6.63 -31.52
N GLU A 184 -20.31 7.65 -30.67
CA GLU A 184 -19.00 8.21 -30.34
C GLU A 184 -18.33 7.54 -29.13
N ILE A 185 -19.08 6.77 -28.33
CA ILE A 185 -18.56 6.11 -27.13
C ILE A 185 -17.38 5.19 -27.47
N LYS A 186 -17.52 4.37 -28.51
CA LYS A 186 -16.45 3.46 -28.96
C LYS A 186 -15.20 4.24 -29.35
N ARG A 187 -15.37 5.30 -30.15
CA ARG A 187 -14.28 6.20 -30.58
C ARG A 187 -13.61 6.88 -29.39
N PHE A 188 -14.35 7.27 -28.36
CA PHE A 188 -13.79 7.82 -27.12
C PHE A 188 -12.91 6.79 -26.40
N LEU A 189 -13.40 5.56 -26.21
CA LEU A 189 -12.71 4.49 -25.49
C LEU A 189 -11.49 3.89 -26.20
N GLU A 190 -11.36 4.12 -27.51
CA GLU A 190 -10.25 3.65 -28.34
C GLU A 190 -9.06 4.63 -28.39
N LYS A 191 -9.23 5.85 -27.88
CA LYS A 191 -8.14 6.85 -27.83
C LYS A 191 -6.99 6.35 -26.94
N PRO A 192 -5.72 6.35 -27.41
CA PRO A 192 -4.58 5.79 -26.65
C PRO A 192 -4.31 6.44 -25.28
N TRP A 193 -4.64 7.72 -25.14
CA TRP A 193 -4.47 8.48 -23.91
C TRP A 193 -5.63 8.29 -22.92
N ILE A 194 -6.75 7.70 -23.34
CA ILE A 194 -7.86 7.39 -22.43
C ILE A 194 -7.50 6.15 -21.62
N LYS A 195 -7.41 6.33 -20.31
CA LYS A 195 -7.19 5.26 -19.35
C LYS A 195 -8.54 4.75 -18.84
N LYS A 196 -8.54 3.49 -18.39
CA LYS A 196 -9.72 2.80 -17.89
C LYS A 196 -9.41 2.26 -16.51
N ALA A 197 -10.36 2.37 -15.61
CA ALA A 197 -10.28 1.86 -14.26
C ALA A 197 -11.63 1.26 -13.88
N ASN A 198 -11.62 0.34 -12.93
CA ASN A 198 -12.83 -0.22 -12.38
C ASN A 198 -12.71 -0.43 -10.88
N LYS A 199 -13.85 -0.38 -10.19
CA LYS A 199 -14.02 -0.90 -8.83
C LYS A 199 -15.19 -1.85 -8.82
N SER A 200 -15.00 -2.97 -8.12
CA SER A 200 -16.01 -4.00 -7.97
C SER A 200 -16.15 -4.37 -6.51
N ILE A 201 -17.40 -4.53 -6.08
CA ILE A 201 -17.74 -4.89 -4.70
C ILE A 201 -18.77 -6.02 -4.68
N GLY A 202 -18.67 -6.86 -3.65
CA GLY A 202 -19.74 -7.73 -3.18
C GLY A 202 -20.33 -7.17 -1.89
N ILE A 203 -21.59 -7.49 -1.63
CA ILE A 203 -22.28 -7.07 -0.42
C ILE A 203 -22.78 -8.30 0.32
N ASP A 204 -22.33 -8.45 1.55
CA ASP A 204 -22.88 -9.40 2.50
C ASP A 204 -24.23 -8.90 3.02
N ILE A 205 -25.28 -9.63 2.70
CA ILE A 205 -26.63 -9.38 3.21
C ILE A 205 -27.23 -10.71 3.66
N ASP A 206 -28.00 -10.66 4.75
CA ASP A 206 -28.69 -11.85 5.30
C ASP A 206 -29.84 -12.33 4.39
N GLY A 207 -30.20 -11.55 3.36
CA GLY A 207 -31.30 -11.80 2.44
C GLY A 207 -30.90 -12.09 1.00
N VAL A 208 -31.89 -12.08 0.09
CA VAL A 208 -31.66 -12.25 -1.35
C VAL A 208 -31.05 -10.97 -1.93
N PHE A 209 -30.02 -11.13 -2.76
CA PHE A 209 -29.43 -10.02 -3.52
C PHE A 209 -30.39 -9.57 -4.62
N ASP A 210 -31.15 -8.49 -4.35
CA ASP A 210 -32.04 -7.88 -5.34
C ASP A 210 -31.23 -7.02 -6.32
N GLU A 211 -30.87 -7.62 -7.45
CA GLU A 211 -30.14 -6.95 -8.53
C GLU A 211 -30.87 -5.69 -9.02
N ASN A 212 -32.20 -5.68 -9.11
CA ASN A 212 -32.90 -4.52 -9.64
C ASN A 212 -32.79 -3.35 -8.68
N TYR A 213 -32.97 -3.62 -7.39
CA TYR A 213 -32.80 -2.60 -6.35
C TYR A 213 -31.39 -2.00 -6.37
N PHE A 214 -30.35 -2.84 -6.30
CA PHE A 214 -28.97 -2.36 -6.28
C PHE A 214 -28.59 -1.64 -7.59
N PHE A 215 -29.15 -2.05 -8.73
CA PHE A 215 -28.91 -1.39 -10.00
C PHE A 215 -29.49 0.03 -10.03
N GLU A 216 -30.68 0.24 -9.49
CA GLU A 216 -31.24 1.58 -9.35
C GLU A 216 -30.41 2.46 -8.40
N GLN A 217 -29.83 1.88 -7.34
CA GLN A 217 -28.95 2.62 -6.42
C GLN A 217 -27.60 2.98 -7.06
N ILE A 218 -27.05 2.13 -7.92
CA ILE A 218 -25.88 2.45 -8.76
C ILE A 218 -26.20 3.66 -9.65
N VAL A 219 -27.33 3.62 -10.37
CA VAL A 219 -27.77 4.70 -11.27
C VAL A 219 -27.93 6.00 -10.48
N ARG A 220 -28.60 5.95 -9.33
CA ARG A 220 -28.81 7.10 -8.45
C ARG A 220 -27.49 7.70 -7.96
N THR A 221 -26.56 6.87 -7.47
CA THR A 221 -25.24 7.31 -7.01
C THR A 221 -24.50 8.12 -8.09
N ILE A 222 -24.51 7.63 -9.33
CA ILE A 222 -23.83 8.30 -10.46
C ILE A 222 -24.53 9.61 -10.82
N GLN A 223 -25.87 9.63 -10.84
CA GLN A 223 -26.66 10.84 -11.14
C GLN A 223 -26.56 11.92 -10.06
N LEU A 224 -26.45 11.53 -8.78
CA LEU A 224 -26.19 12.46 -7.68
C LEU A 224 -24.84 13.17 -7.83
N SER A 225 -23.89 12.53 -8.51
CA SER A 225 -22.60 13.13 -8.90
C SER A 225 -22.70 13.94 -10.21
N ASN A 226 -23.91 14.31 -10.62
CA ASN A 226 -24.24 15.15 -11.77
C ASN A 226 -23.81 14.61 -13.15
N PHE A 227 -23.58 13.31 -13.29
CA PHE A 227 -23.36 12.71 -14.59
C PHE A 227 -24.65 12.61 -15.41
N GLN A 228 -24.54 12.79 -16.73
CA GLN A 228 -25.66 12.63 -17.65
C GLN A 228 -25.83 11.16 -18.04
N LEU A 229 -27.03 10.61 -17.86
CA LEU A 229 -27.37 9.27 -18.35
C LEU A 229 -27.44 9.28 -19.88
N ILE A 230 -26.74 8.34 -20.51
CA ILE A 230 -26.67 8.17 -21.97
C ILE A 230 -27.49 6.95 -22.42
N LEU A 231 -27.33 5.82 -21.75
CA LEU A 231 -28.01 4.56 -22.07
C LEU A 231 -28.29 3.79 -20.79
N LYS A 232 -29.49 3.24 -20.65
CA LYS A 232 -29.86 2.32 -19.56
C LYS A 232 -30.50 1.07 -20.14
N ASN A 233 -29.94 -0.09 -19.83
CA ASN A 233 -30.53 -1.38 -20.16
C ASN A 233 -30.86 -2.11 -18.86
N GLN A 234 -32.16 -2.17 -18.54
CA GLN A 234 -32.67 -2.79 -17.31
C GLN A 234 -32.46 -4.32 -17.31
N ASN A 235 -32.63 -4.99 -18.44
CA ASN A 235 -32.51 -6.44 -18.53
C ASN A 235 -31.09 -6.92 -18.22
N ASN A 236 -30.10 -6.19 -18.74
CA ASN A 236 -28.68 -6.48 -18.53
C ASN A 236 -28.08 -5.73 -17.33
N LYS A 237 -28.90 -4.94 -16.60
CA LYS A 237 -28.48 -4.14 -15.44
C LYS A 237 -27.19 -3.37 -15.70
N ILE A 238 -27.16 -2.65 -16.82
CA ILE A 238 -26.03 -1.82 -17.25
C ILE A 238 -26.51 -0.44 -17.65
N SER A 239 -25.78 0.58 -17.19
CA SER A 239 -26.08 1.99 -17.47
C SER A 239 -24.79 2.76 -17.76
N TRP A 240 -24.86 3.64 -18.77
CA TRP A 240 -23.75 4.43 -19.27
C TRP A 240 -24.02 5.90 -19.02
N PHE A 241 -23.01 6.60 -18.54
CA PHE A 241 -23.08 8.01 -18.20
C PHE A 241 -21.87 8.76 -18.73
N CYS A 242 -22.04 10.06 -18.99
CA CYS A 242 -20.97 10.94 -19.41
C CYS A 242 -21.04 12.29 -18.68
N GLY A 243 -19.89 12.88 -18.49
CA GLY A 243 -19.73 14.20 -17.91
C GLY A 243 -18.33 14.75 -18.20
N THR A 244 -18.14 16.03 -17.93
CA THR A 244 -16.83 16.67 -17.98
C THR A 244 -16.49 17.16 -16.59
N ASP A 245 -15.29 16.83 -16.12
CA ASP A 245 -14.80 17.39 -14.86
C ASP A 245 -14.41 18.85 -15.05
N LEU A 246 -15.04 19.74 -14.30
CA LEU A 246 -14.82 21.19 -14.35
C LEU A 246 -13.44 21.60 -13.85
N VAL A 247 -12.78 20.78 -13.02
CA VAL A 247 -11.46 21.08 -12.46
C VAL A 247 -10.36 20.82 -13.50
N SER A 248 -10.37 19.63 -14.10
CA SER A 248 -9.33 19.21 -15.05
C SER A 248 -9.71 19.39 -16.52
N GLY A 249 -10.97 19.72 -16.82
CA GLY A 249 -11.50 19.84 -18.18
C GLY A 249 -11.64 18.50 -18.92
N ASN A 250 -11.40 17.37 -18.25
CA ASN A 250 -11.40 16.06 -18.89
C ASN A 250 -12.80 15.46 -18.96
N ASP A 251 -13.13 14.93 -20.14
CA ASP A 251 -14.30 14.09 -20.30
C ASP A 251 -14.14 12.77 -19.55
N ILE A 252 -15.25 12.30 -19.00
CA ILE A 252 -15.35 11.05 -18.27
C ILE A 252 -16.54 10.27 -18.80
N LEU A 253 -16.31 8.99 -19.06
CA LEU A 253 -17.36 8.01 -19.27
C LEU A 253 -17.42 7.08 -18.07
N VAL A 254 -18.62 6.85 -17.54
CA VAL A 254 -18.87 5.93 -16.42
C VAL A 254 -19.87 4.87 -16.86
N ILE A 255 -19.63 3.64 -16.43
CA ILE A 255 -20.55 2.52 -16.55
C ILE A 255 -20.84 2.00 -15.16
N GLY A 256 -22.12 1.95 -14.80
CA GLY A 256 -22.59 1.26 -13.60
C GLY A 256 -23.31 -0.02 -14.00
N GLN A 257 -22.92 -1.16 -13.41
CA GLN A 257 -23.54 -2.45 -13.73
C GLN A 257 -23.63 -3.41 -12.55
N ILE A 258 -24.55 -4.37 -12.68
CA ILE A 258 -24.57 -5.60 -11.89
C ILE A 258 -24.30 -6.77 -12.82
N VAL A 259 -23.34 -7.59 -12.43
CA VAL A 259 -22.93 -8.75 -13.21
C VAL A 259 -22.48 -9.86 -12.26
N ALA A 260 -22.99 -11.07 -12.42
CA ALA A 260 -22.58 -12.24 -11.62
C ALA A 260 -22.60 -12.02 -10.09
N GLY A 261 -23.68 -11.40 -9.57
CA GLY A 261 -23.88 -11.18 -8.14
C GLY A 261 -22.97 -10.12 -7.50
N LYS A 262 -22.28 -9.30 -8.31
CA LYS A 262 -21.44 -8.19 -7.85
C LYS A 262 -21.83 -6.88 -8.52
N ILE A 263 -21.46 -5.79 -7.84
CA ILE A 263 -21.63 -4.43 -8.32
C ILE A 263 -20.31 -3.95 -8.91
N GLU A 264 -20.37 -3.29 -10.06
CA GLU A 264 -19.20 -2.73 -10.73
C GLU A 264 -19.43 -1.32 -11.23
N TRP A 265 -18.42 -0.49 -11.00
CA TRP A 265 -18.25 0.79 -11.68
C TRP A 265 -17.01 0.73 -12.55
N LEU A 266 -17.17 1.08 -13.82
CA LEU A 266 -16.06 1.27 -14.74
C LEU A 266 -16.02 2.74 -15.13
N ALA A 267 -14.83 3.31 -15.19
CA ALA A 267 -14.65 4.71 -15.57
C ALA A 267 -13.51 4.84 -16.58
N ALA A 268 -13.64 5.79 -17.50
CA ALA A 268 -12.66 6.08 -18.52
C ALA A 268 -12.48 7.59 -18.71
N SER A 269 -11.23 8.04 -18.71
CA SER A 269 -10.84 9.46 -18.86
C SER A 269 -9.36 9.57 -19.21
N ALA A 270 -8.92 10.75 -19.66
CA ALA A 270 -7.50 11.03 -19.90
C ALA A 270 -6.71 11.22 -18.60
N ASN A 271 -7.38 11.52 -17.47
CA ASN A 271 -6.75 11.74 -16.18
C ASN A 271 -6.99 10.53 -15.23
N PRO A 272 -5.95 9.71 -14.93
CA PRO A 272 -6.10 8.55 -14.05
C PRO A 272 -6.37 8.89 -12.58
N HIS A 273 -5.85 10.02 -12.08
CA HIS A 273 -6.09 10.45 -10.69
C HIS A 273 -7.58 10.75 -10.48
N LEU A 274 -8.21 11.41 -11.45
CA LEU A 274 -9.64 11.68 -11.48
C LEU A 274 -10.47 10.38 -11.46
N LEU A 275 -10.04 9.34 -12.17
CA LEU A 275 -10.72 8.04 -12.14
C LEU A 275 -10.72 7.43 -10.74
N ILE A 276 -9.59 7.50 -10.04
CA ILE A 276 -9.46 7.00 -8.67
C ILE A 276 -10.40 7.77 -7.72
N SER A 277 -10.44 9.10 -7.81
CA SER A 277 -11.35 9.93 -7.02
C SER A 277 -12.81 9.59 -7.28
N ILE A 278 -13.22 9.49 -8.55
CA ILE A 278 -14.61 9.19 -8.95
C ILE A 278 -15.05 7.82 -8.45
N LEU A 279 -14.28 6.77 -8.72
CA LEU A 279 -14.62 5.41 -8.33
C LEU A 279 -14.67 5.25 -6.81
N THR A 280 -13.79 5.95 -6.09
CA THR A 280 -13.79 5.93 -4.62
C THR A 280 -15.01 6.67 -4.06
N ASN A 281 -15.39 7.80 -4.65
CA ASN A 281 -16.62 8.49 -4.28
C ASN A 281 -17.86 7.62 -4.50
N PHE A 282 -17.97 6.96 -5.65
CA PHE A 282 -19.12 6.10 -5.94
C PHE A 282 -19.26 4.97 -4.93
N VAL A 283 -18.17 4.28 -4.60
CA VAL A 283 -18.20 3.23 -3.56
C VAL A 283 -18.63 3.85 -2.23
N ASN A 284 -18.05 4.97 -1.81
CA ASN A 284 -18.34 5.58 -0.52
C ASN A 284 -19.78 6.08 -0.40
N VAL A 285 -20.28 6.80 -1.40
CA VAL A 285 -21.66 7.29 -1.44
C VAL A 285 -22.63 6.12 -1.46
N PHE A 286 -22.40 5.14 -2.33
CA PHE A 286 -23.24 3.96 -2.41
C PHE A 286 -23.28 3.21 -1.06
N THR A 287 -22.13 2.92 -0.46
CA THR A 287 -22.05 2.24 0.83
C THR A 287 -22.76 3.03 1.93
N ARG A 288 -22.55 4.35 1.99
CA ARG A 288 -23.24 5.22 2.96
C ARG A 288 -24.75 5.17 2.79
N GLU A 289 -25.25 5.28 1.56
CA GLU A 289 -26.69 5.18 1.29
C GLU A 289 -27.24 3.80 1.69
N MET A 290 -26.51 2.71 1.43
CA MET A 290 -26.97 1.36 1.81
C MET A 290 -27.05 1.18 3.32
N ILE A 291 -26.14 1.80 4.09
CA ILE A 291 -26.20 1.86 5.55
C ILE A 291 -27.41 2.69 6.01
N LEU A 292 -27.58 3.90 5.47
CA LEU A 292 -28.67 4.80 5.85
C LEU A 292 -30.07 4.20 5.58
N LEU A 293 -30.19 3.42 4.51
CA LEU A 293 -31.43 2.72 4.14
C LEU A 293 -31.60 1.39 4.90
N GLY A 294 -30.64 0.99 5.73
CA GLY A 294 -30.71 -0.23 6.54
C GLY A 294 -30.55 -1.54 5.75
N HIS A 295 -30.02 -1.49 4.52
CA HIS A 295 -29.74 -2.71 3.74
C HIS A 295 -28.47 -3.42 4.20
N ILE A 296 -27.53 -2.66 4.75
CA ILE A 296 -26.35 -3.17 5.45
C ILE A 296 -26.21 -2.43 6.79
N SER A 297 -25.63 -3.09 7.77
CA SER A 297 -25.41 -2.56 9.12
C SER A 297 -24.11 -1.77 9.22
N SER A 298 -23.07 -2.15 8.47
CA SER A 298 -21.78 -1.47 8.49
C SER A 298 -21.02 -1.60 7.17
N ILE A 299 -19.91 -0.86 7.06
CA ILE A 299 -18.98 -0.95 5.92
C ILE A 299 -18.30 -2.32 5.81
N ASP A 300 -18.24 -3.09 6.89
CA ASP A 300 -17.58 -4.40 6.91
C ASP A 300 -18.32 -5.45 6.08
N GLN A 301 -19.59 -5.17 5.75
CA GLN A 301 -20.39 -5.98 4.83
C GLN A 301 -20.08 -5.69 3.34
N VAL A 302 -19.18 -4.75 3.04
CA VAL A 302 -18.80 -4.39 1.67
C VAL A 302 -17.40 -4.90 1.35
N TYR A 303 -17.33 -5.90 0.47
CA TYR A 303 -16.09 -6.59 0.14
C TYR A 303 -15.55 -6.17 -1.22
N PRO A 304 -14.30 -5.67 -1.32
CA PRO A 304 -13.67 -5.40 -2.60
C PRO A 304 -13.36 -6.70 -3.35
N LEU A 305 -13.71 -6.76 -4.63
CA LEU A 305 -13.53 -7.95 -5.47
C LEU A 305 -12.32 -7.83 -6.37
N GLU A 306 -11.15 -7.81 -5.74
CA GLU A 306 -9.85 -7.73 -6.39
C GLU A 306 -8.99 -8.95 -6.04
N CYS A 307 -8.24 -9.48 -7.02
CA CYS A 307 -7.26 -10.52 -6.80
C CYS A 307 -6.10 -9.99 -5.94
N LYS A 308 -5.88 -10.59 -4.76
CA LYS A 308 -4.80 -10.25 -3.83
C LYS A 308 -3.41 -10.42 -4.45
N TYR A 309 -3.28 -11.25 -5.48
CA TYR A 309 -2.02 -11.45 -6.19
C TYR A 309 -1.82 -10.47 -7.35
N CYS A 310 -2.71 -10.48 -8.36
CA CYS A 310 -2.49 -9.72 -9.60
C CYS A 310 -3.30 -8.42 -9.71
N GLY A 311 -4.23 -8.13 -8.80
CA GLY A 311 -5.05 -6.92 -8.81
C GLY A 311 -6.21 -6.97 -9.82
N ASN A 312 -6.44 -8.10 -10.49
CA ASN A 312 -7.54 -8.24 -11.44
C ASN A 312 -8.88 -8.36 -10.72
N THR A 313 -9.93 -7.80 -11.31
CA THR A 313 -11.28 -7.95 -10.79
C THR A 313 -11.74 -9.41 -10.88
N LEU A 314 -12.33 -9.91 -9.79
CA LEU A 314 -12.76 -11.29 -9.71
C LEU A 314 -14.05 -11.53 -10.50
N PRO A 315 -14.27 -12.74 -11.06
CA PRO A 315 -15.36 -12.97 -11.99
C PRO A 315 -16.78 -12.87 -11.38
N TYR A 316 -16.95 -13.18 -10.09
CA TYR A 316 -18.25 -13.16 -9.39
C TYR A 316 -18.05 -12.88 -7.89
N PHE A 317 -19.13 -12.64 -7.15
CA PHE A 317 -19.08 -12.59 -5.68
C PHE A 317 -19.29 -14.01 -5.09
N PRO A 318 -18.27 -14.63 -4.47
CA PRO A 318 -18.42 -15.99 -3.95
C PRO A 318 -19.29 -15.99 -2.68
N GLY A 319 -19.93 -17.12 -2.39
CA GLY A 319 -20.57 -17.31 -1.08
C GLY A 319 -19.56 -17.29 0.07
N ARG A 320 -20.03 -16.99 1.28
CA ARG A 320 -19.20 -16.92 2.49
C ARG A 320 -18.33 -18.17 2.68
N GLY A 321 -17.05 -17.96 2.98
CA GLY A 321 -16.03 -19.01 3.17
C GLY A 321 -15.61 -19.77 1.90
N LYS A 322 -16.20 -19.48 0.73
CA LYS A 322 -15.84 -20.15 -0.53
C LYS A 322 -14.64 -19.49 -1.18
N SER A 323 -13.77 -20.30 -1.79
CA SER A 323 -12.69 -19.81 -2.63
C SER A 323 -13.23 -19.30 -3.97
N ILE A 324 -12.49 -18.38 -4.57
CA ILE A 324 -12.68 -17.89 -5.93
C ILE A 324 -11.33 -17.81 -6.63
N GLU A 325 -11.28 -18.26 -7.86
CA GLU A 325 -10.09 -18.22 -8.72
C GLU A 325 -10.05 -16.93 -9.55
N CYS A 326 -8.88 -16.30 -9.60
CA CYS A 326 -8.66 -15.18 -10.50
C CYS A 326 -8.52 -15.64 -11.95
N ASN A 327 -9.42 -15.21 -12.84
CA ASN A 327 -9.39 -15.49 -14.27
C ASN A 327 -8.18 -14.94 -15.06
N LYS A 328 -7.24 -14.24 -14.41
CA LYS A 328 -6.03 -13.68 -15.05
C LYS A 328 -4.75 -14.39 -14.62
N CYS A 329 -4.63 -14.77 -13.35
CA CYS A 329 -3.41 -15.38 -12.80
C CYS A 329 -3.66 -16.71 -12.09
N ASN A 330 -4.89 -17.23 -12.13
CA ASN A 330 -5.31 -18.50 -11.54
C ASN A 330 -5.05 -18.62 -10.03
N TYR A 331 -4.90 -17.48 -9.35
CA TYR A 331 -4.71 -17.44 -7.90
C TYR A 331 -6.07 -17.64 -7.20
N GLU A 332 -6.16 -18.68 -6.37
CA GLU A 332 -7.32 -18.93 -5.52
C GLU A 332 -7.24 -18.13 -4.22
N GLN A 333 -8.38 -17.56 -3.81
CA GLN A 333 -8.46 -16.79 -2.58
C GLN A 333 -9.86 -16.83 -1.96
N ILE A 334 -9.92 -16.59 -0.65
CA ILE A 334 -11.17 -16.37 0.08
C ILE A 334 -11.33 -14.87 0.35
N ILE A 335 -12.52 -14.34 0.04
CA ILE A 335 -12.84 -12.91 0.17
C ILE A 335 -13.35 -12.56 1.57
N TRP A 336 -14.11 -13.48 2.17
CA TRP A 336 -14.85 -13.24 3.40
C TRP A 336 -15.17 -14.58 4.07
N ASN A 337 -15.02 -14.61 5.40
CA ASN A 337 -15.11 -15.82 6.23
C ASN A 337 -16.38 -15.84 7.07
#